data_AF-A0A933QTR6-F1
#
_entry.id   AF-A0A933QTR6-F1
#
_cell.length_a   1.000
_cell.length_b   1.000
_cell.length_c   1.000
_cell.angle_alpha   90.00
_cell.angle_beta   90.00
_cell.angle_gamma   90.00
#
_symmetry.space_group_name_H-M   'P 1'
#
loop_
_entity.id
_entity.type
_entity.pdbx_description
1 polymer ?
#
loop_
_entity_poly.entity_id
_entity_poly.type
_entity_poly.pdbx_seq_one_letter_code
_entity_poly.pdbx_strand_id
1 'polypeptide(L)'
;MVNTWKAPAKHDVNAQVTRAKLEAERAAHVQELEKLRATLLELPEMSAEEGDPAVAERAQTLGMIEQIENQITEVERTLATLRRGGYGICEQCGKPIDAERLQILPETRLCVKCKSQLEKKTHHRTW
;
A
#
# COMPACT_ATOMS: atom_id res chain seq x y z
N MET A 1 -2.68 6.56 43.28
CA MET A 1 -3.32 5.97 42.07
C MET A 1 -2.51 6.44 40.88
N VAL A 2 -1.62 5.60 40.34
CA VAL A 2 -0.75 5.98 39.22
C VAL A 2 -1.59 5.93 37.93
N ASN A 3 -1.93 7.10 37.40
CA ASN A 3 -2.47 7.22 36.05
C ASN A 3 -1.40 6.77 35.06
N THR A 4 -1.46 5.51 34.64
CA THR A 4 -0.67 5.02 33.51
C THR A 4 -1.38 5.43 32.22
N TRP A 5 -1.31 6.72 31.88
CA TRP A 5 -1.55 7.14 30.51
C TRP A 5 -0.39 6.63 29.66
N LYS A 6 -0.63 5.55 28.91
CA LYS A 6 0.31 4.99 27.95
C LYS A 6 0.10 5.74 26.63
N ALA A 7 0.92 6.74 26.37
CA ALA A 7 0.94 7.44 25.08
C ALA A 7 1.09 6.41 23.94
N PRO A 8 0.32 6.52 22.83
CA PRO A 8 0.46 5.61 21.71
C PRO A 8 1.89 5.70 21.16
N ALA A 9 2.52 4.53 20.98
CA ALA A 9 3.90 4.47 20.53
C ALA A 9 4.01 5.08 19.12
N LYS A 10 5.00 5.94 18.86
CA LYS A 10 5.15 6.71 17.59
C LYS A 10 5.11 5.87 16.30
N HIS A 11 5.33 4.56 16.42
CA HIS A 11 5.24 3.55 15.34
C HIS A 11 3.80 3.28 14.89
N ASP A 12 2.85 3.37 15.83
CA ASP A 12 1.41 3.33 15.59
C ASP A 12 0.99 4.54 14.73
N VAL A 13 1.55 5.72 15.00
CA VAL A 13 1.27 6.95 14.23
C VAL A 13 1.81 6.88 12.81
N ASN A 14 3.03 6.37 12.56
CA ASN A 14 3.56 6.27 11.20
C ASN A 14 2.86 5.19 10.36
N ALA A 15 2.53 4.04 10.98
CA ALA A 15 1.69 3.03 10.34
C ALA A 15 0.27 3.56 10.07
N GLN A 16 -0.29 4.38 10.97
CA GLN A 16 -1.57 5.05 10.78
C GLN A 16 -1.55 6.08 9.65
N VAL A 17 -0.49 6.90 9.53
CA VAL A 17 -0.35 7.88 8.45
C VAL A 17 -0.20 7.18 7.09
N THR A 18 0.64 6.15 7.00
CA THR A 18 0.79 5.35 5.76
C THR A 18 -0.51 4.63 5.41
N ARG A 19 -1.20 4.08 6.42
CA ARG A 19 -2.51 3.45 6.25
C ARG A 19 -3.56 4.44 5.75
N ALA A 20 -3.66 5.63 6.35
CA ALA A 20 -4.61 6.66 5.94
C ALA A 20 -4.37 7.09 4.48
N LYS A 21 -3.09 7.21 4.06
CA LYS A 21 -2.75 7.48 2.66
C LYS A 21 -3.22 6.36 1.73
N LEU A 22 -2.93 5.10 2.06
CA LEU A 22 -3.36 3.95 1.26
C LEU A 22 -4.90 3.78 1.24
N GLU A 23 -5.59 4.09 2.32
CA GLU A 23 -7.05 4.09 2.38
C GLU A 23 -7.65 5.19 1.48
N ALA A 24 -7.04 6.38 1.44
CA ALA A 24 -7.42 7.44 0.52
C ALA A 24 -7.16 7.08 -0.95
N GLU A 25 -6.03 6.45 -1.25
CA GLU A 25 -5.68 5.94 -2.58
C GLU A 25 -6.67 4.86 -3.04
N ARG A 26 -6.98 3.90 -2.17
CA ARG A 26 -8.03 2.90 -2.42
C ARG A 26 -9.38 3.55 -2.70
N ALA A 27 -9.78 4.54 -1.91
CA ALA A 27 -11.04 5.24 -2.11
C ALA A 27 -11.09 5.96 -3.47
N ALA A 28 -10.00 6.58 -3.89
CA ALA A 28 -9.89 7.20 -5.21
C ALA A 28 -10.03 6.18 -6.35
N HIS A 29 -9.35 5.03 -6.24
CA HIS A 29 -9.50 3.96 -7.24
C HIS A 29 -10.91 3.38 -7.30
N VAL A 30 -11.59 3.23 -6.16
CA VAL A 30 -12.98 2.76 -6.12
C VAL A 30 -13.91 3.75 -6.82
N GLN A 31 -13.75 5.06 -6.59
CA GLN A 31 -14.54 6.07 -7.30
C GLN A 31 -14.28 6.03 -8.81
N GLU A 32 -13.04 5.80 -9.23
CA GLU A 32 -12.70 5.67 -10.65
C GLU A 32 -13.32 4.42 -11.27
N LEU A 33 -13.28 3.29 -10.56
CA LEU A 33 -13.93 2.05 -10.96
C LEU A 33 -15.45 2.23 -11.14
N GLU A 34 -16.10 2.94 -10.22
CA GLU A 34 -17.54 3.24 -10.31
C GLU A 34 -17.87 4.07 -11.56
N LYS A 35 -17.05 5.08 -11.88
CA LYS A 35 -17.23 5.86 -13.12
C LYS A 35 -17.06 5.00 -14.36
N LEU A 36 -16.00 4.19 -14.43
CA LEU A 36 -15.75 3.30 -15.57
C LEU A 36 -16.90 2.30 -15.76
N ARG A 37 -17.45 1.77 -14.66
CA ARG A 37 -18.62 0.89 -14.70
C ARG A 37 -19.88 1.63 -15.17
N ALA A 38 -20.08 2.88 -14.76
CA ALA A 38 -21.17 3.70 -15.27
C ALA A 38 -21.02 3.97 -16.77
N THR A 39 -19.81 4.34 -17.22
CA THR A 39 -19.50 4.50 -18.65
C THR A 39 -19.81 3.23 -19.43
N LEU A 40 -19.42 2.07 -18.92
CA LEU A 40 -19.70 0.78 -19.55
C LEU A 40 -21.20 0.52 -19.77
N LEU A 41 -22.05 0.95 -18.83
CA LEU A 41 -23.51 0.82 -18.91
C LEU A 41 -24.14 1.80 -19.91
N GLU A 42 -23.51 2.95 -20.13
CA GLU A 42 -23.97 3.98 -21.08
C GLU A 42 -23.54 3.69 -22.52
N LEU A 43 -22.60 2.75 -22.74
CA LEU A 43 -22.17 2.37 -24.07
C LEU A 43 -23.32 1.75 -24.89
N PRO A 44 -23.47 2.13 -26.18
CA PRO A 44 -24.52 1.60 -27.05
C PRO A 44 -24.46 0.08 -27.13
N GLU A 45 -25.55 -0.65 -27.41
CA GLU A 45 -25.49 -2.12 -27.51
C GLU A 45 -24.58 -2.58 -28.65
N MET A 46 -23.97 -3.76 -28.49
CA MET A 46 -23.18 -4.38 -29.58
C MET A 46 -24.14 -4.87 -30.65
N SER A 47 -23.84 -4.55 -31.90
CA SER A 47 -24.46 -5.14 -33.08
C SER A 47 -23.67 -6.36 -33.57
N ALA A 48 -24.27 -7.14 -34.45
CA ALA A 48 -23.60 -8.26 -35.12
C ALA A 48 -22.78 -7.82 -36.35
N GLU A 49 -22.67 -6.51 -36.60
CA GLU A 49 -21.92 -5.97 -37.74
C GLU A 49 -20.42 -6.13 -37.52
N GLU A 50 -19.72 -6.60 -38.55
CA GLU A 50 -18.28 -6.75 -38.49
C GLU A 50 -17.62 -5.36 -38.44
N GLY A 51 -16.78 -5.12 -37.44
CA GLY A 51 -16.14 -3.83 -37.23
C GLY A 51 -16.97 -2.82 -36.43
N ASP A 52 -18.02 -3.26 -35.73
CA ASP A 52 -18.79 -2.39 -34.84
C ASP A 52 -17.87 -1.70 -33.80
N PRO A 53 -17.78 -0.36 -33.81
CA PRO A 53 -16.94 0.39 -32.87
C PRO A 53 -17.30 0.13 -31.41
N ALA A 54 -18.55 -0.24 -31.11
CA ALA A 54 -19.03 -0.52 -29.76
C ALA A 54 -18.39 -1.80 -29.17
N VAL A 55 -17.81 -2.68 -29.99
CA VAL A 55 -17.01 -3.84 -29.55
C VAL A 55 -15.67 -3.35 -28.98
N ALA A 56 -14.97 -2.51 -29.74
CA ALA A 56 -13.64 -2.01 -29.38
C ALA A 56 -13.69 -1.09 -28.16
N GLU A 57 -14.70 -0.20 -28.11
CA GLU A 57 -14.90 0.71 -26.99
C GLU A 57 -15.19 -0.04 -25.68
N ARG A 58 -16.06 -1.06 -25.73
CA ARG A 58 -16.30 -1.92 -24.56
C ARG A 58 -15.05 -2.66 -24.11
N ALA A 59 -14.30 -3.25 -25.03
CA ALA A 59 -13.07 -3.96 -24.72
C ALA A 59 -12.05 -3.03 -24.04
N GLN A 60 -11.95 -1.78 -24.51
CA GLN A 60 -11.11 -0.75 -23.89
C GLN A 60 -11.56 -0.43 -22.46
N THR A 61 -12.86 -0.16 -22.25
CA THR A 61 -13.39 0.14 -20.91
C THR A 61 -13.19 -1.02 -19.95
N LEU A 62 -13.43 -2.26 -20.39
CA LEU A 62 -13.19 -3.46 -19.59
C LEU A 62 -11.72 -3.63 -19.22
N GLY A 63 -10.80 -3.35 -20.14
CA GLY A 63 -9.36 -3.35 -19.85
C GLY A 63 -8.97 -2.31 -18.78
N MET A 64 -9.55 -1.11 -18.84
CA MET A 64 -9.34 -0.09 -17.80
C MET A 64 -9.91 -0.54 -16.44
N ILE A 65 -11.09 -1.15 -16.42
CA ILE A 65 -11.70 -1.71 -15.20
C ILE A 65 -10.77 -2.74 -14.56
N GLU A 66 -10.27 -3.71 -15.34
CA GLU A 66 -9.35 -4.75 -14.86
C GLU A 66 -8.06 -4.13 -14.28
N GLN A 67 -7.53 -3.09 -14.93
CA GLN A 67 -6.35 -2.37 -14.41
C GLN A 67 -6.62 -1.72 -13.06
N ILE A 68 -7.75 -1.03 -12.88
CA ILE A 68 -8.11 -0.40 -11.61
C ILE A 68 -8.38 -1.45 -10.52
N GLU A 69 -9.05 -2.55 -10.83
CA GLU A 69 -9.30 -3.65 -9.87
C GLU A 69 -7.98 -4.27 -9.37
N ASN A 70 -6.99 -4.42 -10.26
CA ASN A 70 -5.66 -4.87 -9.89
C ASN A 70 -4.93 -3.87 -8.96
N GLN A 71 -5.05 -2.57 -9.23
CA GLN A 71 -4.50 -1.53 -8.35
C GLN A 71 -5.13 -1.55 -6.95
N ILE A 72 -6.47 -1.68 -6.87
CA ILE A 72 -7.19 -1.82 -5.59
C ILE A 72 -6.68 -3.05 -4.83
N THR A 73 -6.52 -4.19 -5.51
CA THR A 73 -6.03 -5.44 -4.91
C THR A 73 -4.64 -5.28 -4.31
N GLU A 74 -3.72 -4.59 -4.99
CA GLU A 74 -2.36 -4.37 -4.49
C GLU A 74 -2.34 -3.45 -3.27
N VAL A 75 -3.17 -2.40 -3.26
CA VAL A 75 -3.34 -1.52 -2.10
C VAL A 75 -3.93 -2.31 -0.92
N GLU A 76 -4.94 -3.14 -1.14
CA GLU A 76 -5.54 -3.99 -0.10
C GLU A 76 -4.54 -5.00 0.47
N ARG A 77 -3.68 -5.59 -0.37
CA ARG A 77 -2.59 -6.48 0.04
C ARG A 77 -1.59 -5.75 0.94
N THR A 78 -1.24 -4.52 0.58
CA THR A 78 -0.36 -3.65 1.36
C THR A 78 -0.99 -3.30 2.71
N LEU A 79 -2.27 -2.88 2.72
CA LEU A 79 -3.04 -2.60 3.94
C LEU A 79 -3.17 -3.83 4.85
N ALA A 80 -3.34 -5.03 4.29
CA ALA A 80 -3.36 -6.28 5.06
C ALA A 80 -1.99 -6.57 5.71
N THR A 81 -0.90 -6.23 5.03
CA THR A 81 0.46 -6.38 5.56
C THR A 81 0.74 -5.39 6.70
N LEU A 82 0.25 -4.14 6.58
CA LEU A 82 0.28 -3.16 7.66
C LEU A 82 -0.50 -3.66 8.89
N ARG A 83 -1.71 -4.22 8.70
CA ARG A 83 -2.54 -4.77 9.78
C ARG A 83 -1.91 -5.95 10.52
N ARG A 84 -1.12 -6.78 9.84
CA ARG A 84 -0.44 -7.94 10.45
C ARG A 84 0.79 -7.56 11.29
N GLY A 85 1.17 -6.28 11.35
CA GLY A 85 2.18 -5.77 12.29
C GLY A 85 3.63 -5.93 11.86
N GLY A 86 3.90 -6.18 10.57
CA GLY A 86 5.27 -6.28 10.05
C GLY A 86 5.94 -4.94 9.74
N TYR A 87 5.15 -3.90 9.47
CA TYR A 87 5.69 -2.59 9.10
C TYR A 87 6.10 -1.79 10.33
N GLY A 88 7.34 -1.29 10.32
CA GLY A 88 7.91 -0.58 11.46
C GLY A 88 8.34 -1.48 12.62
N ILE A 89 8.47 -2.80 12.42
CA ILE A 89 9.12 -3.72 13.35
C ILE A 89 10.46 -4.19 12.78
N CYS A 90 11.50 -4.18 13.61
CA CYS A 90 12.83 -4.63 13.23
C CYS A 90 12.85 -6.15 13.05
N GLU A 91 13.20 -6.62 11.86
CA GLU A 91 13.29 -8.06 11.54
C GLU A 91 14.34 -8.80 12.40
N GLN A 92 15.37 -8.11 12.90
CA GLN A 92 16.44 -8.74 13.68
C GLN A 92 16.13 -8.84 15.18
N CYS A 93 15.42 -7.87 15.76
CA CYS A 93 15.19 -7.84 17.21
C CYS A 93 13.72 -7.78 17.63
N GLY A 94 12.78 -7.73 16.68
CA GLY A 94 11.34 -7.63 16.94
C GLY A 94 10.91 -6.32 17.60
N LYS A 95 11.84 -5.37 17.82
CA LYS A 95 11.54 -4.07 18.40
C LYS A 95 11.08 -3.10 17.33
N PRO A 96 10.22 -2.14 17.65
CA PRO A 96 9.79 -1.17 16.67
C PRO A 96 10.93 -0.27 16.15
N ILE A 97 10.82 0.13 14.88
CA ILE A 97 11.75 1.01 14.15
C ILE A 97 11.28 2.45 14.31
N ASP A 98 12.19 3.36 14.66
CA ASP A 98 11.89 4.78 14.86
C ASP A 98 11.05 5.38 13.70
N ALA A 99 10.01 6.12 14.04
CA ALA A 99 9.09 6.73 13.09
C ALA A 99 9.80 7.75 12.20
N GLU A 100 10.68 8.58 12.76
CA GLU A 100 11.47 9.56 11.99
C GLU A 100 12.33 8.84 10.95
N ARG A 101 12.84 7.66 11.30
CA ARG A 101 13.61 6.82 10.40
C ARG A 101 12.76 6.16 9.31
N LEU A 102 11.51 5.79 9.60
CA LEU A 102 10.58 5.26 8.59
C LEU A 102 10.03 6.36 7.68
N GLN A 103 9.93 7.61 8.16
CA GLN A 103 9.57 8.76 7.33
C GLN A 103 10.67 9.09 6.31
N ILE A 104 11.94 9.00 6.72
CA ILE A 104 13.09 9.24 5.84
C ILE A 104 13.41 8.02 4.98
N LEU A 105 13.27 6.80 5.53
CA LEU A 105 13.60 5.52 4.89
C LEU A 105 12.46 4.51 5.08
N PRO A 106 11.35 4.62 4.33
CA PRO A 106 10.19 3.75 4.49
C PRO A 106 10.46 2.28 4.17
N GLU A 107 11.48 1.98 3.34
CA GLU A 107 11.88 0.62 2.97
C GLU A 107 12.62 -0.15 4.09
N THR A 108 12.94 0.52 5.20
CA THR A 108 13.89 -0.04 6.17
C THR A 108 13.31 -1.15 7.04
N ARG A 109 14.03 -2.27 7.10
CA ARG A 109 13.64 -3.48 7.85
C ARG A 109 14.29 -3.65 9.22
N LEU A 110 15.31 -2.85 9.54
CA LEU A 110 16.08 -2.95 10.78
C LEU A 110 16.05 -1.66 11.58
N CYS A 111 15.95 -1.71 12.91
CA CYS A 111 16.11 -0.52 13.74
C CYS A 111 17.56 0.01 13.71
N VAL A 112 17.78 1.26 14.12
CA VAL A 112 19.11 1.90 14.08
C VAL A 112 20.18 1.07 14.82
N LYS A 113 19.83 0.51 15.98
CA LYS A 113 20.74 -0.35 16.77
C LYS A 113 21.13 -1.62 16.01
N CYS A 114 20.19 -2.27 15.35
CA CYS A 114 20.46 -3.49 14.57
C CYS A 114 21.26 -3.17 13.30
N LYS A 115 20.94 -2.08 12.60
CA LYS A 115 21.68 -1.64 11.42
C LYS A 115 23.14 -1.29 11.76
N SER A 116 23.37 -0.51 12.81
CA SER A 116 24.74 -0.18 13.24
C SER A 116 25.55 -1.40 13.69
N GLN A 117 24.89 -2.42 14.29
CA GLN A 117 25.57 -3.68 14.60
C GLN A 117 25.94 -4.48 13.36
N LEU A 118 25.06 -4.50 12.36
CA LEU A 118 25.33 -5.15 11.08
C LEU A 118 26.53 -4.50 10.39
N GLU A 119 26.58 -3.17 10.32
CA GLU A 119 27.69 -2.40 9.71
C GLU A 119 29.03 -2.68 10.41
N LYS A 120 29.04 -2.70 11.76
CA LYS A 120 30.22 -3.11 12.55
C LYS A 120 30.65 -4.55 12.26
N LYS A 121 29.68 -5.46 12.05
CA LYS A 121 29.96 -6.86 11.68
C LYS A 121 30.60 -6.99 10.31
N THR A 122 30.13 -6.22 9.34
CA THR A 122 30.68 -6.25 7.99
C THR A 122 32.13 -5.74 7.99
N HIS A 123 32.40 -4.66 8.73
CA HIS A 123 33.73 -4.04 8.77
C HIS A 123 34.80 -4.91 9.44
N HIS A 124 34.44 -5.81 10.36
CA HIS A 124 35.43 -6.71 10.99
C HIS A 124 35.75 -7.97 10.14
N ARG A 125 35.05 -8.20 9.03
CA ARG A 125 35.20 -9.41 8.19
C ARG A 125 36.04 -9.19 6.94
N THR A 126 36.39 -7.95 6.64
CA THR A 126 37.27 -7.56 5.55
C THR A 126 38.57 -7.04 6.14
N TRP A 127 39.47 -7.97 6.50
CA TRP A 127 40.91 -7.75 6.65
C TRP A 127 41.63 -9.06 6.31
#